data_AF-A0A319EH22-F1
#
_entry.id   AF-A0A319EH22-F1
#
_cell.length_a   1.000
_cell.length_b   1.000
_cell.length_c   1.000
_cell.angle_alpha   90.00
_cell.angle_beta   90.00
_cell.angle_gamma   90.00
#
_symmetry.space_group_name_H-M   'P 1'
#
loop_
_entity.id
_entity.type
_entity.pdbx_description
1 polymer ?
#
loop_
_entity_poly.entity_id
_entity_poly.type
_entity_poly.pdbx_seq_one_letter_code
_entity_poly.pdbx_strand_id
1 'polypeptide(L)'
;MEEWMKSKKTKAHSPTETPQVQDVISYLSAFYHGLPVRILPSALRFVPWDQTKKSTARSTPRYVGLAIGNECVGIRTRASPDKVYPRQLNLDDLLDATIGMLPKDAYALCFLVDHDLFEDADDIFVCGRAYGVSRVAVLSSARYCPDLDAIQAALTAISTLPTPDPSVTATEMSALWLARMCRTASHELGHCFGVDHCVYHACIMQGSASLSEDARQPPYLCPVDLSKILHATGSSASSHYHAMLAFCEQPHVKEAPFFRAFAAWIHAILAQMSNSSH
;
A
#
# COMPACT_ATOMS: atom_id res chain seq x y z
N MET A 1 -19.16 6.37 -7.53
CA MET A 1 -18.23 5.23 -7.37
C MET A 1 -17.63 5.13 -5.97
N GLU A 2 -17.84 6.13 -5.12
CA GLU A 2 -17.38 6.11 -3.72
C GLU A 2 -17.98 4.97 -2.89
N GLU A 3 -19.21 4.57 -3.19
CA GLU A 3 -19.86 3.42 -2.54
C GLU A 3 -19.06 2.11 -2.68
N TRP A 4 -18.23 1.97 -3.72
CA TRP A 4 -17.41 0.78 -3.93
C TRP A 4 -16.18 0.74 -3.03
N MET A 5 -15.83 1.85 -2.37
CA MET A 5 -14.75 1.96 -1.39
C MET A 5 -15.20 1.53 0.01
N LYS A 6 -16.53 1.35 0.22
CA LYS A 6 -17.10 0.96 1.51
C LYS A 6 -17.35 -0.55 1.54
N SER A 7 -16.81 -1.21 2.55
CA SER A 7 -17.08 -2.64 2.77
C SER A 7 -18.56 -2.84 3.16
N LYS A 8 -19.15 -3.97 2.74
CA LYS A 8 -20.56 -4.30 3.02
C LYS A 8 -20.78 -4.99 4.36
N LYS A 9 -19.70 -5.42 5.02
CA LYS A 9 -19.77 -6.40 6.13
C LYS A 9 -19.37 -5.83 7.50
N THR A 10 -18.99 -4.56 7.61
CA THR A 10 -18.69 -3.94 8.90
C THR A 10 -19.97 -3.34 9.51
N LYS A 11 -20.41 -3.89 10.66
CA LYS A 11 -21.43 -3.27 11.52
C LYS A 11 -20.77 -2.82 12.83
N ALA A 12 -21.03 -1.56 13.16
CA ALA A 12 -21.00 -0.98 14.51
C ALA A 12 -19.63 -0.96 15.21
N HIS A 13 -18.75 -0.05 14.82
CA HIS A 13 -17.89 0.79 15.68
C HIS A 13 -17.70 2.14 14.96
N SER A 14 -17.21 3.18 15.65
CA SER A 14 -16.83 4.44 15.00
C SER A 14 -15.93 4.14 13.81
N PRO A 15 -16.22 4.67 12.60
CA PRO A 15 -15.47 4.30 11.41
C PRO A 15 -13.99 4.65 11.60
N THR A 16 -13.12 3.66 11.39
CA THR A 16 -11.67 3.87 11.38
C THR A 16 -11.33 4.90 10.32
N GLU A 17 -10.59 5.95 10.69
CA GLU A 17 -10.21 7.01 9.74
C GLU A 17 -9.18 6.48 8.74
N THR A 18 -9.41 6.77 7.47
CA THR A 18 -8.47 6.41 6.39
C THR A 18 -7.14 7.17 6.58
N PRO A 19 -5.99 6.48 6.42
CA PRO A 19 -4.68 7.11 6.47
C PRO A 19 -4.58 8.31 5.52
N GLN A 20 -3.97 9.39 5.99
CA GLN A 20 -3.77 10.56 5.14
C GLN A 20 -2.63 10.28 4.15
N VAL A 21 -2.82 10.71 2.90
CA VAL A 21 -1.78 10.58 1.87
C VAL A 21 -0.46 11.24 2.29
N GLN A 22 -0.54 12.30 3.09
CA GLN A 22 0.63 13.00 3.61
C GLN A 22 1.49 12.15 4.53
N ASP A 23 0.88 11.25 5.30
CA ASP A 23 1.60 10.33 6.19
C ASP A 23 2.32 9.26 5.37
N VAL A 24 1.70 8.78 4.28
CA VAL A 24 2.34 7.86 3.34
C VAL A 24 3.53 8.53 2.64
N ILE A 25 3.38 9.79 2.21
CA ILE A 25 4.49 10.56 1.62
C ILE A 25 5.62 10.75 2.63
N SER A 26 5.30 11.11 3.87
CA SER A 26 6.27 11.29 4.95
C SER A 26 7.05 9.99 5.21
N TYR A 27 6.34 8.86 5.30
CA TYR A 27 6.95 7.54 5.46
C TYR A 27 7.85 7.17 4.28
N LEU A 28 7.35 7.26 3.04
CA LEU A 28 8.12 6.87 1.86
C LEU A 28 9.33 7.77 1.63
N SER A 29 9.24 9.06 2.01
CA SER A 29 10.38 9.99 1.98
C SER A 29 11.47 9.60 2.97
N ALA A 30 11.09 9.04 4.12
CA ALA A 30 12.02 8.50 5.08
C ALA A 30 12.60 7.15 4.61
N PHE A 31 11.77 6.29 4.02
CA PHE A 31 12.17 4.95 3.61
C PHE A 31 13.13 4.99 2.41
N TYR A 32 12.79 5.75 1.38
CA TYR A 32 13.67 6.02 0.23
C TYR A 32 14.45 7.32 0.40
N HIS A 33 14.96 7.57 1.61
CA HIS A 33 15.75 8.75 1.93
C HIS A 33 16.83 8.99 0.86
N GLY A 34 16.95 10.24 0.42
CA GLY A 34 17.77 10.65 -0.73
C GLY A 34 16.95 11.01 -1.98
N LEU A 35 15.70 10.53 -2.08
CA LEU A 35 14.80 10.88 -3.19
C LEU A 35 13.57 11.69 -2.72
N PRO A 36 13.15 12.71 -3.47
CA PRO A 36 11.95 13.46 -3.15
C PRO A 36 10.69 12.67 -3.51
N VAL A 37 9.75 12.57 -2.56
CA VAL A 37 8.40 12.03 -2.81
C VAL A 37 7.41 13.19 -2.91
N ARG A 38 6.63 13.24 -4.00
CA ARG A 38 5.70 14.34 -4.28
C ARG A 38 4.37 13.80 -4.80
N ILE A 39 3.29 14.52 -4.50
CA ILE A 39 1.98 14.26 -5.11
C ILE A 39 2.04 14.69 -6.57
N LEU A 40 1.59 13.83 -7.47
CA LEU A 40 1.37 14.21 -8.86
C LEU A 40 0.22 15.24 -8.91
N PRO A 41 0.43 16.47 -9.44
CA PRO A 41 -0.59 17.53 -9.40
C PRO A 41 -1.86 17.24 -10.21
N SER A 42 -1.89 16.17 -10.99
CA SER A 42 -3.01 15.79 -11.85
C SER A 42 -4.21 15.34 -11.03
N ALA A 43 -5.36 15.98 -11.25
CA ALA A 43 -6.62 15.56 -10.65
C ALA A 43 -7.13 14.28 -11.34
N LEU A 44 -7.00 13.15 -10.65
CA LEU A 44 -7.55 11.86 -11.08
C LEU A 44 -8.98 11.73 -10.58
N ARG A 45 -9.89 11.32 -11.46
CA ARG A 45 -11.27 11.02 -11.08
C ARG A 45 -11.81 9.84 -11.85
N PHE A 46 -12.51 8.95 -11.16
CA PHE A 46 -13.32 7.96 -11.83
C PHE A 46 -14.60 8.62 -12.35
N VAL A 47 -14.92 8.39 -13.63
CA VAL A 47 -16.13 8.87 -14.31
C VAL A 47 -16.91 7.69 -14.93
N PRO A 48 -18.22 7.83 -15.19
CA PRO A 48 -18.95 6.85 -15.98
C PRO A 48 -18.26 6.64 -17.34
N TRP A 49 -18.06 5.37 -17.73
CA TRP A 49 -17.55 5.07 -19.06
C TRP A 49 -18.64 5.30 -20.11
N ASP A 50 -18.30 5.98 -21.19
CA ASP A 50 -19.27 6.45 -22.19
C ASP A 50 -19.94 5.26 -22.90
N GLN A 51 -21.17 4.95 -22.52
CA GLN A 51 -21.95 3.89 -23.15
C GLN A 51 -22.84 4.53 -24.22
N THR A 52 -22.33 4.58 -25.44
CA THR A 52 -23.15 4.71 -26.65
C THR A 52 -23.96 3.44 -26.86
N LYS A 53 -24.96 3.19 -25.99
CA LYS A 53 -26.17 2.37 -26.18
C LYS A 53 -26.86 2.14 -24.83
N LYS A 54 -28.11 2.62 -24.75
CA LYS A 54 -29.16 2.36 -23.75
C LYS A 54 -28.85 1.19 -22.79
N SER A 55 -28.09 1.43 -21.73
CA SER A 55 -28.05 0.53 -20.57
C SER A 55 -29.28 0.85 -19.71
N THR A 56 -30.17 -0.14 -19.58
CA THR A 56 -31.25 -0.10 -18.60
C THR A 56 -30.67 0.17 -17.22
N ALA A 57 -31.28 1.09 -16.45
CA ALA A 57 -30.83 1.66 -15.17
C ALA A 57 -30.52 0.67 -14.02
N ARG A 58 -30.47 -0.65 -14.28
CA ARG A 58 -30.21 -1.73 -13.33
C ARG A 58 -28.94 -2.54 -13.59
N SER A 59 -28.24 -2.36 -14.72
CA SER A 59 -27.01 -3.14 -14.99
C SER A 59 -25.79 -2.44 -14.39
N THR A 60 -25.00 -3.17 -13.61
CA THR A 60 -23.75 -2.64 -13.05
C THR A 60 -22.70 -2.52 -14.15
N PRO A 61 -21.94 -1.41 -14.23
CA PRO A 61 -21.11 -1.12 -15.39
C PRO A 61 -19.94 -2.10 -15.48
N ARG A 62 -19.63 -2.61 -16.67
CA ARG A 62 -18.45 -3.47 -16.91
C ARG A 62 -17.14 -2.66 -16.92
N TYR A 63 -17.21 -1.39 -17.29
CA TYR A 63 -16.09 -0.47 -17.36
C TYR A 63 -16.42 0.84 -16.65
N VAL A 64 -15.41 1.47 -16.07
CA VAL A 64 -15.46 2.86 -15.60
C VAL A 64 -14.30 3.63 -16.25
N GLY A 65 -14.45 4.93 -16.44
CA GLY A 65 -13.37 5.77 -16.95
C GLY A 65 -12.51 6.29 -15.82
N LEU A 66 -11.19 6.26 -15.97
CA LEU A 66 -10.26 7.05 -15.18
C LEU A 66 -9.88 8.29 -15.99
N ALA A 67 -10.42 9.44 -15.60
CA ALA A 67 -10.11 10.70 -16.25
C ALA A 67 -8.76 11.23 -15.77
N ILE A 68 -7.88 11.52 -16.73
CA ILE A 68 -6.50 11.96 -16.53
C ILE A 68 -6.31 13.22 -17.40
N GLY A 69 -6.48 14.40 -16.79
CA GLY A 69 -6.51 15.64 -17.56
C GLY A 69 -7.64 15.64 -18.60
N ASN A 70 -7.26 15.63 -19.88
CA ASN A 70 -8.20 15.59 -21.02
C ASN A 70 -8.42 14.18 -21.59
N GLU A 71 -7.73 13.17 -21.06
CA GLU A 71 -7.84 11.78 -21.49
C GLU A 71 -8.71 10.98 -20.52
N CYS A 72 -9.20 9.82 -20.98
CA CYS A 72 -10.00 8.91 -20.18
C CYS A 72 -9.62 7.47 -20.52
N VAL A 73 -9.11 6.74 -19.54
CA VAL A 73 -8.71 5.33 -19.69
C VAL A 73 -9.82 4.43 -19.16
N GLY A 74 -10.20 3.40 -19.92
CA GLY A 74 -11.24 2.46 -19.53
C GLY A 74 -10.71 1.41 -18.56
N ILE A 75 -11.24 1.38 -17.34
CA ILE A 75 -10.88 0.43 -16.29
C ILE A 75 -11.98 -0.63 -16.19
N ARG A 76 -11.63 -1.90 -16.40
CA ARG A 76 -12.51 -3.05 -16.20
C ARG A 76 -12.91 -3.15 -14.74
N THR A 77 -14.12 -3.63 -14.51
CA THR A 77 -14.64 -3.84 -13.16
C THR A 77 -15.40 -5.16 -13.06
N ARG A 78 -15.37 -5.78 -11.88
CA ARG A 78 -16.11 -7.02 -11.59
C ARG A 78 -16.76 -6.96 -10.22
N ALA A 79 -17.83 -7.73 -10.00
CA ALA A 79 -18.35 -7.90 -8.64
C ALA A 79 -17.31 -8.64 -7.78
N SER A 80 -17.11 -8.22 -6.52
CA SER A 80 -16.16 -8.89 -5.62
C SER A 80 -16.60 -10.33 -5.37
N PRO A 81 -15.76 -11.36 -5.65
CA PRO A 81 -16.14 -12.77 -5.47
C PRO A 81 -16.58 -13.10 -4.03
N ASP A 82 -15.90 -12.53 -3.04
CA ASP A 82 -16.14 -12.74 -1.60
C ASP A 82 -17.23 -11.82 -0.99
N LYS A 83 -17.76 -10.90 -1.80
CA LYS A 83 -18.78 -9.92 -1.43
C LYS A 83 -18.39 -8.99 -0.26
N VAL A 84 -17.10 -8.85 0.06
CA VAL A 84 -16.63 -7.90 1.07
C VAL A 84 -16.83 -6.47 0.56
N TYR A 85 -16.40 -6.22 -0.67
CA TYR A 85 -16.68 -4.97 -1.39
C TYR A 85 -17.79 -5.16 -2.44
N PRO A 86 -18.50 -4.09 -2.84
CA PRO A 86 -19.48 -4.18 -3.91
C PRO A 86 -18.87 -4.58 -5.26
N ARG A 87 -17.68 -4.08 -5.56
CA ARG A 87 -17.05 -4.15 -6.89
C ARG A 87 -15.55 -3.91 -6.77
N GLN A 88 -14.80 -4.50 -7.68
CA GLN A 88 -13.35 -4.37 -7.80
C GLN A 88 -12.98 -3.69 -9.12
N LEU A 89 -11.84 -2.99 -9.14
CA LEU A 89 -11.21 -2.44 -10.33
C LEU A 89 -10.09 -3.36 -10.82
N ASN A 90 -9.88 -3.44 -12.13
CA ASN A 90 -8.79 -4.23 -12.67
C ASN A 90 -7.44 -3.51 -12.47
N LEU A 91 -6.47 -4.26 -11.95
CA LEU A 91 -5.14 -3.78 -11.62
C LEU A 91 -4.30 -3.47 -12.87
N ASP A 92 -4.32 -4.33 -13.89
CA ASP A 92 -3.54 -4.12 -15.12
C ASP A 92 -3.97 -2.84 -15.84
N ASP A 93 -5.27 -2.59 -15.94
CA ASP A 93 -5.78 -1.35 -16.56
C ASP A 93 -5.32 -0.09 -15.81
N LEU A 94 -5.19 -0.17 -14.47
CA LEU A 94 -4.65 0.91 -13.65
C LEU A 94 -3.14 1.05 -13.82
N LEU A 95 -2.40 -0.06 -13.96
CA LEU A 95 -0.97 -0.03 -14.24
C LEU A 95 -0.69 0.61 -15.60
N ASP A 96 -1.42 0.22 -16.65
CA ASP A 96 -1.32 0.81 -17.99
C ASP A 96 -1.60 2.32 -17.97
N ALA A 97 -2.65 2.74 -17.26
CA ALA A 97 -2.91 4.16 -17.06
C ALA A 97 -1.75 4.86 -16.33
N THR A 98 -1.17 4.22 -15.31
CA THR A 98 -0.06 4.76 -14.52
C THR A 98 1.21 4.92 -15.35
N ILE A 99 1.48 3.98 -16.27
CA ILE A 99 2.60 4.08 -17.23
C ILE A 99 2.43 5.34 -18.09
N GLY A 100 1.22 5.58 -18.60
CA GLY A 100 0.92 6.79 -19.39
C GLY A 100 1.07 8.10 -18.59
N MET A 101 0.90 8.04 -17.27
CA MET A 101 0.98 9.20 -16.37
C MET A 101 2.38 9.49 -15.84
N LEU A 102 3.33 8.53 -15.92
CA LEU A 102 4.65 8.65 -15.30
C LEU A 102 5.43 9.86 -15.85
N PRO A 103 5.75 10.87 -15.01
CA PRO A 103 6.55 12.00 -15.45
C PRO A 103 7.97 11.60 -15.87
N LYS A 104 8.53 12.30 -16.87
CA LYS A 104 9.88 12.01 -17.39
C LYS A 104 10.99 12.25 -16.37
N ASP A 105 10.76 13.16 -15.43
CA ASP A 105 11.69 13.55 -14.35
C ASP A 105 11.45 12.79 -13.05
N ALA A 106 10.42 11.93 -12.98
CA ALA A 106 10.18 11.06 -11.84
C ALA A 106 10.96 9.75 -11.97
N TYR A 107 11.55 9.28 -10.88
CA TYR A 107 12.20 7.96 -10.84
C TYR A 107 11.17 6.83 -10.96
N ALA A 108 10.08 6.92 -10.20
CA ALA A 108 8.95 5.99 -10.25
C ALA A 108 7.65 6.71 -9.90
N LEU A 109 6.50 6.11 -10.23
CA LEU A 109 5.16 6.59 -9.87
C LEU A 109 4.40 5.52 -9.11
N CYS A 110 3.86 5.89 -7.95
CA CYS A 110 3.01 5.03 -7.12
C CYS A 110 1.58 5.57 -7.14
N PHE A 111 0.63 4.77 -7.62
CA PHE A 111 -0.79 5.12 -7.63
C PHE A 111 -1.52 4.40 -6.50
N LEU A 112 -1.92 5.17 -5.48
CA LEU A 112 -2.74 4.69 -4.38
C LEU A 112 -4.23 4.83 -4.73
N VAL A 113 -5.00 3.76 -4.55
CA VAL A 113 -6.46 3.73 -4.75
C VAL A 113 -7.17 3.17 -3.52
N ASP A 114 -8.40 3.63 -3.28
CA ASP A 114 -9.22 3.13 -2.15
C ASP A 114 -10.21 2.04 -2.57
N HIS A 115 -10.18 1.64 -3.84
CA HIS A 115 -11.01 0.57 -4.38
C HIS A 115 -10.30 -0.78 -4.24
N ASP A 116 -11.09 -1.82 -3.99
CA ASP A 116 -10.61 -3.19 -4.03
C ASP A 116 -10.20 -3.59 -5.46
N LEU A 117 -9.18 -4.44 -5.61
CA LEU A 117 -8.56 -4.73 -6.90
C LEU A 117 -8.60 -6.21 -7.27
N PHE A 118 -8.46 -6.48 -8.57
CA PHE A 118 -8.22 -7.82 -9.12
C PHE A 118 -7.28 -7.76 -10.32
N GLU A 119 -6.50 -8.81 -10.56
CA GLU A 119 -5.67 -8.95 -11.75
C GLU A 119 -6.35 -9.87 -12.76
N ASP A 120 -6.64 -11.11 -12.36
CA ASP A 120 -7.23 -12.13 -13.23
C ASP A 120 -8.58 -12.68 -12.73
N ALA A 121 -9.05 -13.77 -13.32
CA ALA A 121 -10.34 -14.38 -12.98
C ALA A 121 -10.25 -15.32 -11.76
N ASP A 122 -9.06 -15.83 -11.45
CA ASP A 122 -8.81 -16.80 -10.38
C ASP A 122 -8.51 -16.11 -9.04
N ASP A 123 -8.08 -14.84 -9.08
CA ASP A 123 -7.91 -14.01 -7.90
C ASP A 123 -9.21 -13.77 -7.14
N ILE A 124 -9.13 -13.78 -5.81
CA ILE A 124 -10.19 -13.19 -4.96
C ILE A 124 -10.00 -11.67 -4.91
N PHE A 125 -8.78 -11.20 -4.64
CA PHE A 125 -8.37 -9.79 -4.65
C PHE A 125 -6.85 -9.69 -4.74
N VAL A 126 -6.35 -8.50 -5.07
CA VAL A 126 -4.92 -8.14 -4.98
C VAL A 126 -4.77 -6.82 -4.23
N CYS A 127 -3.69 -6.66 -3.46
CA CYS A 127 -3.44 -5.46 -2.65
C CYS A 127 -2.54 -4.43 -3.33
N GLY A 128 -1.72 -4.88 -4.28
CA GLY A 128 -0.83 -4.03 -5.03
C GLY A 128 -0.03 -4.87 -6.02
N ARG A 129 0.62 -4.16 -6.94
CA ARG A 129 1.59 -4.72 -7.87
C ARG A 129 2.44 -3.62 -8.45
N ALA A 130 3.67 -3.97 -8.81
CA ALA A 130 4.57 -3.12 -9.58
C ALA A 130 4.95 -3.75 -10.90
N TYR A 131 5.07 -2.91 -11.93
CA TYR A 131 5.83 -3.22 -13.13
C TYR A 131 7.18 -2.51 -13.02
N GLY A 132 8.13 -3.18 -12.36
CA GLY A 132 9.41 -2.58 -11.96
C GLY A 132 10.18 -1.93 -13.11
N VAL A 133 10.24 -2.59 -14.28
CA VAL A 133 10.88 -2.06 -15.50
C VAL A 133 10.20 -0.78 -16.01
N SER A 134 8.87 -0.71 -15.87
CA SER A 134 8.08 0.46 -16.24
C SER A 134 8.06 1.54 -15.15
N ARG A 135 8.69 1.27 -13.99
CA ARG A 135 8.83 2.18 -12.85
C ARG A 135 7.48 2.68 -12.31
N VAL A 136 6.48 1.80 -12.32
CA VAL A 136 5.16 2.09 -11.77
C VAL A 136 4.71 1.04 -10.78
N ALA A 137 3.97 1.48 -9.77
CA ALA A 137 3.29 0.63 -8.81
C ALA A 137 1.85 1.12 -8.61
N VAL A 138 0.92 0.19 -8.44
CA VAL A 138 -0.47 0.48 -8.03
C VAL A 138 -0.73 -0.25 -6.73
N LEU A 139 -1.35 0.42 -5.77
CA LEU A 139 -1.70 -0.16 -4.47
C LEU A 139 -3.12 0.20 -4.06
N SER A 140 -3.77 -0.74 -3.39
CA SER A 140 -5.10 -0.58 -2.81
C SER A 140 -5.02 -0.47 -1.29
N SER A 141 -5.68 0.55 -0.73
CA SER A 141 -5.85 0.68 0.72
C SER A 141 -6.96 -0.24 1.26
N ALA A 142 -7.92 -0.65 0.42
CA ALA A 142 -9.19 -1.26 0.83
C ALA A 142 -9.00 -2.47 1.76
N ARG A 143 -8.21 -3.45 1.31
CA ARG A 143 -8.03 -4.73 2.02
C ARG A 143 -7.16 -4.64 3.27
N TYR A 144 -6.52 -3.50 3.49
CA TYR A 144 -5.70 -3.24 4.68
C TYR A 144 -6.47 -2.58 5.82
N CYS A 145 -7.71 -2.17 5.58
CA CYS A 145 -8.59 -1.62 6.60
C CYS A 145 -8.73 -2.61 7.78
N PRO A 146 -8.29 -2.25 9.00
CA PRO A 146 -8.30 -3.18 10.14
C PRO A 146 -9.70 -3.65 10.57
N ASP A 147 -10.75 -2.90 10.21
CA ASP A 147 -12.14 -3.33 10.43
C ASP A 147 -12.48 -4.65 9.71
N LEU A 148 -11.67 -5.06 8.72
CA LEU A 148 -11.81 -6.31 8.00
C LEU A 148 -11.12 -7.50 8.67
N ASP A 149 -10.28 -7.29 9.68
CA ASP A 149 -9.44 -8.35 10.27
C ASP A 149 -10.26 -9.53 10.79
N ALA A 150 -11.38 -9.27 11.46
CA ALA A 150 -12.28 -10.32 11.95
C ALA A 150 -12.90 -11.14 10.79
N ILE A 151 -13.21 -10.48 9.68
CA ILE A 151 -13.76 -11.13 8.48
C ILE A 151 -12.67 -11.93 7.78
N GLN A 152 -11.46 -11.39 7.67
CA GLN A 152 -10.32 -12.05 7.04
C GLN A 152 -9.86 -13.28 7.84
N ALA A 153 -9.89 -13.20 9.18
CA ALA A 153 -9.67 -14.33 10.07
C ALA A 153 -10.71 -15.43 9.87
N ALA A 154 -11.99 -15.06 9.77
CA ALA A 154 -13.07 -16.02 9.56
C ALA A 154 -13.02 -16.70 8.17
N LEU A 155 -12.62 -15.98 7.11
CA LEU A 155 -12.55 -16.51 5.74
C LEU A 155 -11.35 -17.43 5.50
N THR A 156 -10.26 -17.28 6.25
CA THR A 156 -9.03 -18.07 6.05
C THR A 156 -9.00 -19.39 6.84
N ALA A 157 -10.04 -19.72 7.60
CA ALA A 157 -10.13 -20.89 8.49
C ALA A 157 -8.94 -21.05 9.47
N ILE A 158 -8.15 -19.99 9.65
CA ILE A 158 -7.04 -19.92 10.60
C ILE A 158 -7.52 -19.06 11.76
N SER A 159 -7.87 -19.72 12.86
CA SER A 159 -8.32 -19.11 14.13
C SER A 159 -7.24 -18.28 14.86
N THR A 160 -6.09 -17.97 14.22
CA THR A 160 -4.91 -17.42 14.91
C THR A 160 -4.63 -15.95 14.66
N LEU A 161 -5.42 -15.26 13.84
CA LEU A 161 -5.39 -13.79 13.88
C LEU A 161 -6.04 -13.36 15.20
N PRO A 162 -5.34 -12.60 16.07
CA PRO A 162 -5.93 -12.08 17.29
C PRO A 162 -7.19 -11.30 16.92
N THR A 163 -8.33 -11.65 17.53
CA THR A 163 -9.50 -10.77 17.49
C THR A 163 -9.06 -9.41 18.02
N PRO A 164 -9.39 -8.28 17.36
CA PRO A 164 -9.04 -6.96 17.86
C PRO A 164 -9.49 -6.84 19.31
N ASP A 165 -8.54 -6.53 20.19
CA ASP A 165 -8.86 -6.25 21.58
C ASP A 165 -9.86 -5.07 21.59
N PRO A 166 -11.02 -5.18 22.27
CA PRO A 166 -11.96 -4.06 22.37
C PRO A 166 -11.34 -2.79 22.99
N SER A 167 -10.13 -2.86 23.53
CA SER A 167 -9.35 -1.71 23.99
C SER A 167 -8.64 -0.91 22.89
N VAL A 168 -8.53 -1.43 21.66
CA VAL A 168 -7.83 -0.75 20.56
C VAL A 168 -8.60 0.51 20.14
N THR A 169 -7.92 1.64 20.22
CA THR A 169 -8.48 2.95 19.88
C THR A 169 -8.59 3.14 18.36
N ALA A 170 -9.50 4.03 17.92
CA ALA A 170 -9.62 4.37 16.49
C ALA A 170 -8.30 4.89 15.89
N THR A 171 -7.52 5.65 16.68
CA THR A 171 -6.19 6.12 16.28
C THR A 171 -5.20 4.98 16.06
N GLU A 172 -5.22 3.95 16.91
CA GLU A 172 -4.37 2.76 16.73
C GLU A 172 -4.80 1.96 15.49
N MET A 173 -6.09 1.88 15.19
CA MET A 173 -6.59 1.26 13.96
C MET A 173 -6.15 2.05 12.72
N SER A 174 -6.28 3.37 12.71
CA SER A 174 -5.78 4.20 11.60
C SER A 174 -4.28 4.07 11.41
N ALA A 175 -3.50 4.03 12.50
CA ALA A 175 -2.06 3.86 12.44
C ALA A 175 -1.66 2.45 11.96
N LEU A 176 -2.41 1.40 12.33
CA LEU A 176 -2.22 0.05 11.81
C LEU A 176 -2.53 -0.01 10.30
N TRP A 177 -3.59 0.67 9.86
CA TRP A 177 -3.91 0.78 8.44
C TRP A 177 -2.78 1.47 7.67
N LEU A 178 -2.29 2.60 8.19
CA LEU A 178 -1.14 3.32 7.63
C LEU A 178 0.10 2.42 7.55
N ALA A 179 0.44 1.71 8.63
CA ALA A 179 1.58 0.79 8.68
C ALA A 179 1.52 -0.28 7.58
N ARG A 180 0.35 -0.88 7.37
CA ARG A 180 0.11 -1.88 6.32
C ARG A 180 0.31 -1.26 4.93
N MET A 181 -0.30 -0.09 4.67
CA MET A 181 -0.13 0.62 3.41
C MET A 181 1.33 0.99 3.14
N CYS A 182 2.02 1.55 4.13
CA CYS A 182 3.41 1.97 4.02
C CYS A 182 4.35 0.79 3.73
N ARG A 183 4.12 -0.36 4.36
CA ARG A 183 4.89 -1.58 4.10
C ARG A 183 4.71 -2.02 2.65
N THR A 184 3.47 -2.19 2.20
CA THR A 184 3.19 -2.64 0.83
C THR A 184 3.68 -1.63 -0.19
N ALA A 185 3.49 -0.32 0.05
CA ALA A 185 3.99 0.72 -0.85
C ALA A 185 5.52 0.67 -1.00
N SER A 186 6.22 0.40 0.09
CA SER A 186 7.69 0.23 0.07
C SER A 186 8.13 -1.09 -0.55
N HIS A 187 7.30 -2.13 -0.49
CA HIS A 187 7.55 -3.37 -1.22
C HIS A 187 7.43 -3.14 -2.74
N GLU A 188 6.28 -2.63 -3.19
CA GLU A 188 6.01 -2.43 -4.61
C GLU A 188 6.94 -1.40 -5.24
N LEU A 189 7.25 -0.31 -4.54
CA LEU A 189 8.26 0.64 -5.01
C LEU A 189 9.66 0.03 -5.04
N GLY A 190 9.98 -0.94 -4.18
CA GLY A 190 11.24 -1.68 -4.21
C GLY A 190 11.46 -2.37 -5.56
N HIS A 191 10.41 -2.93 -6.15
CA HIS A 191 10.46 -3.47 -7.52
C HIS A 191 10.81 -2.41 -8.56
N CYS A 192 10.36 -1.16 -8.41
CA CYS A 192 10.75 -0.05 -9.29
C CYS A 192 12.24 0.32 -9.18
N PHE A 193 12.91 -0.07 -8.10
CA PHE A 193 14.37 0.02 -7.96
C PHE A 193 15.12 -1.21 -8.49
N GLY A 194 14.40 -2.14 -9.15
CA GLY A 194 14.98 -3.39 -9.66
C GLY A 194 15.28 -4.41 -8.57
N VAL A 195 14.62 -4.31 -7.41
CA VAL A 195 14.75 -5.28 -6.33
C VAL A 195 13.64 -6.32 -6.47
N ASP A 196 14.00 -7.56 -6.82
CA ASP A 196 13.07 -8.69 -6.83
C ASP A 196 12.73 -9.16 -5.41
N HIS A 197 11.81 -10.14 -5.31
CA HIS A 197 11.52 -10.78 -4.05
C HIS A 197 12.78 -11.33 -3.36
N CYS A 198 12.95 -10.98 -2.09
CA CYS A 198 14.10 -11.38 -1.30
C CYS A 198 13.89 -12.75 -0.66
N VAL A 199 14.91 -13.60 -0.74
CA VAL A 199 14.93 -14.93 -0.10
C VAL A 199 16.11 -15.11 0.87
N TYR A 200 16.93 -14.07 1.05
CA TYR A 200 18.18 -14.16 1.80
C TYR A 200 17.99 -14.06 3.32
N HIS A 201 17.19 -13.09 3.75
CA HIS A 201 16.97 -12.77 5.17
C HIS A 201 15.55 -12.25 5.36
N ALA A 202 15.17 -12.01 6.62
CA ALA A 202 14.00 -11.22 6.93
C ALA A 202 14.10 -9.85 6.22
N CYS A 203 13.18 -9.58 5.30
CA CYS A 203 13.21 -8.39 4.45
C CYS A 203 11.78 -8.00 4.06
N ILE A 204 11.49 -6.70 4.00
CA ILE A 204 10.25 -6.16 3.46
C ILE A 204 10.00 -6.59 2.01
N MET A 205 11.06 -6.91 1.26
CA MET A 205 10.98 -7.42 -0.11
C MET A 205 10.66 -8.92 -0.19
N GLN A 206 10.37 -9.61 0.91
CA GLN A 206 9.91 -11.00 0.83
C GLN A 206 8.53 -11.08 0.17
N GLY A 207 8.37 -12.02 -0.77
CA GLY A 207 7.09 -12.24 -1.45
C GLY A 207 6.00 -12.73 -0.49
N SER A 208 4.77 -12.30 -0.76
CA SER A 208 3.60 -12.67 0.02
C SER A 208 2.43 -13.06 -0.89
N ALA A 209 1.75 -14.15 -0.58
CA ALA A 209 0.56 -14.60 -1.29
C ALA A 209 -0.74 -14.33 -0.49
N SER A 210 -0.64 -13.72 0.69
CA SER A 210 -1.80 -13.44 1.54
C SER A 210 -1.57 -12.27 2.50
N LEU A 211 -2.65 -11.67 3.00
CA LEU A 211 -2.57 -10.61 4.02
C LEU A 211 -1.88 -11.08 5.30
N SER A 212 -2.01 -12.36 5.67
CA SER A 212 -1.39 -12.91 6.88
C SER A 212 0.11 -13.15 6.70
N GLU A 213 0.55 -13.54 5.51
CA GLU A 213 1.97 -13.60 5.15
C GLU A 213 2.59 -12.21 5.07
N ASP A 214 1.89 -11.25 4.45
CA ASP A 214 2.34 -9.86 4.34
C ASP A 214 2.51 -9.25 5.75
N ALA A 215 1.56 -9.50 6.66
CA ALA A 215 1.64 -9.06 8.04
C ALA A 215 2.85 -9.61 8.82
N ARG A 216 3.45 -10.73 8.39
CA ARG A 216 4.65 -11.32 9.03
C ARG A 216 5.96 -10.76 8.48
N GLN A 217 5.94 -10.10 7.32
CA GLN A 217 7.16 -9.53 6.75
C GLN A 217 7.63 -8.34 7.59
N PRO A 218 8.95 -8.20 7.79
CA PRO A 218 9.47 -7.10 8.59
C PRO A 218 9.30 -5.75 7.88
N PRO A 219 9.31 -4.63 8.61
CA PRO A 219 9.17 -3.29 8.04
C PRO A 219 10.48 -2.71 7.49
N TYR A 220 11.54 -3.52 7.38
CA TYR A 220 12.90 -3.08 7.02
C TYR A 220 13.47 -3.89 5.85
N LEU A 221 14.43 -3.28 5.16
CA LEU A 221 15.25 -3.98 4.17
C LEU A 221 16.35 -4.78 4.88
N CYS A 222 16.60 -6.00 4.42
CA CYS A 222 17.78 -6.74 4.86
C CYS A 222 19.07 -6.07 4.37
N PRO A 223 20.26 -6.41 4.90
CA PRO A 223 21.51 -5.76 4.48
C PRO A 223 21.78 -5.79 2.97
N VAL A 224 21.36 -6.86 2.28
CA VAL A 224 21.51 -7.02 0.83
C VAL A 224 20.67 -6.00 0.07
N ASP A 225 19.37 -5.93 0.35
CA ASP A 225 18.47 -5.04 -0.37
C ASP A 225 18.60 -3.58 0.09
N LEU A 226 18.97 -3.36 1.36
CA LEU A 226 19.33 -2.05 1.85
C LEU A 226 20.52 -1.50 1.05
N SER A 227 21.55 -2.31 0.80
CA SER A 227 22.69 -1.87 -0.02
C SER A 227 22.27 -1.47 -1.44
N LYS A 228 21.33 -2.19 -2.06
CA LYS A 228 20.78 -1.84 -3.39
C LYS A 228 20.04 -0.51 -3.37
N ILE A 229 19.15 -0.32 -2.39
CA ILE A 229 18.38 0.91 -2.24
C ILE A 229 19.30 2.10 -1.95
N LEU A 230 20.24 1.97 -1.01
CA LEU A 230 21.20 3.03 -0.70
C LEU A 230 22.03 3.44 -1.92
N HIS A 231 22.45 2.48 -2.75
CA HIS A 231 23.12 2.77 -4.00
C HIS A 231 22.24 3.57 -4.95
N ALA A 232 20.97 3.19 -5.10
CA ALA A 232 20.03 3.86 -6.00
C ALA A 232 19.62 5.26 -5.52
N THR A 233 19.48 5.48 -4.20
CA THR A 233 19.06 6.77 -3.65
C THR A 233 20.23 7.71 -3.31
N GLY A 234 21.46 7.22 -3.30
CA GLY A 234 22.64 7.98 -2.86
C GLY A 234 22.70 8.24 -1.36
N SER A 235 21.87 7.55 -0.57
CA SER A 235 21.84 7.68 0.88
C SER A 235 22.90 6.82 1.58
N SER A 236 23.05 7.01 2.88
CA SER A 236 23.84 6.13 3.76
C SER A 236 22.90 5.34 4.67
N ALA A 237 23.35 4.17 5.14
CA ALA A 237 22.59 3.36 6.10
C ALA A 237 22.24 4.19 7.36
N SER A 238 23.19 4.99 7.86
CA SER A 238 22.97 5.88 9.00
C SER A 238 21.86 6.90 8.71
N SER A 239 21.94 7.61 7.59
CA SER A 239 20.94 8.62 7.20
C SER A 239 19.55 8.01 6.99
N HIS A 240 19.48 6.84 6.32
CA HIS A 240 18.23 6.10 6.13
C HIS A 240 17.57 5.73 7.47
N TYR A 241 18.33 5.13 8.40
CA TYR A 241 17.78 4.74 9.70
C TYR A 241 17.37 5.94 10.55
N HIS A 242 18.14 7.03 10.57
CA HIS A 242 17.74 8.26 11.26
C HIS A 242 16.47 8.87 10.66
N ALA A 243 16.31 8.86 9.33
CA ALA A 243 15.10 9.35 8.68
C ALA A 243 13.87 8.49 9.07
N MET A 244 14.02 7.17 9.05
CA MET A 244 12.96 6.24 9.47
C MET A 244 12.62 6.38 10.96
N LEU A 245 13.62 6.58 11.81
CA LEU A 245 13.40 6.83 13.23
C LEU A 245 12.63 8.13 13.45
N ALA A 246 13.04 9.21 12.76
CA ALA A 246 12.37 10.50 12.83
C ALA A 246 10.90 10.42 12.41
N PHE A 247 10.54 9.56 11.43
CA PHE A 247 9.15 9.27 11.11
C PHE A 247 8.45 8.53 12.26
N CYS A 248 9.04 7.45 12.76
CA CYS A 248 8.41 6.62 13.80
C CYS A 248 8.21 7.37 15.12
N GLU A 249 8.98 8.42 15.39
CA GLU A 249 8.86 9.26 16.59
C GLU A 249 7.86 10.42 16.44
N GLN A 250 7.19 10.58 15.29
CA GLN A 250 6.18 11.62 15.09
C GLN A 250 4.96 11.42 16.01
N PRO A 251 4.38 12.48 16.61
CA PRO A 251 3.33 12.34 17.62
C PRO A 251 2.10 11.53 17.22
N HIS A 252 1.74 11.53 15.93
CA HIS A 252 0.55 10.84 15.42
C HIS A 252 0.76 9.33 15.19
N VAL A 253 2.01 8.85 15.13
CA VAL A 253 2.34 7.43 14.92
C VAL A 253 3.15 6.80 16.05
N LYS A 254 3.88 7.59 16.85
CA LYS A 254 4.85 7.07 17.85
C LYS A 254 4.26 6.12 18.90
N GLU A 255 2.99 6.35 19.26
CA GLU A 255 2.30 5.52 20.24
C GLU A 255 1.70 4.27 19.61
N ALA A 256 1.64 4.16 18.29
CA ALA A 256 1.11 2.97 17.63
C ALA A 256 2.09 1.79 17.78
N PRO A 257 1.61 0.59 18.17
CA PRO A 257 2.49 -0.55 18.47
C PRO A 257 3.51 -0.88 17.37
N PHE A 258 3.10 -0.81 16.10
CA PHE A 258 3.99 -1.10 14.96
C PHE A 258 5.16 -0.11 14.87
N PHE A 259 4.88 1.20 14.82
CA PHE A 259 5.92 2.22 14.67
C PHE A 259 6.79 2.33 15.92
N ARG A 260 6.21 2.13 17.12
CA ARG A 260 6.96 2.05 18.38
C ARG A 260 7.97 0.90 18.38
N ALA A 261 7.52 -0.30 17.97
CA ALA A 261 8.39 -1.46 17.88
C ALA A 261 9.47 -1.27 16.82
N PHE A 262 9.11 -0.67 15.69
CA PHE A 262 10.08 -0.39 14.64
C PHE A 262 11.13 0.65 15.06
N ALA A 263 10.73 1.74 15.73
CA ALA A 263 11.66 2.70 16.32
C ALA A 263 12.64 2.04 17.29
N ALA A 264 12.15 1.17 18.18
CA ALA A 264 13.00 0.43 19.11
C ALA A 264 14.02 -0.48 18.39
N TRP A 265 13.60 -1.14 17.30
CA TRP A 265 14.51 -1.92 16.46
C TRP A 265 15.56 -1.02 15.78
N ILE A 266 15.17 0.14 15.24
CA ILE A 266 16.10 1.09 14.60
C ILE A 266 17.14 1.60 15.60
N HIS A 267 16.72 1.96 16.82
CA HIS A 267 17.62 2.36 17.91
C HIS A 267 18.70 1.29 18.18
N ALA A 268 18.30 0.01 18.23
CA ALA A 268 19.24 -1.10 18.42
C ALA A 268 20.24 -1.23 17.26
N ILE A 269 19.79 -1.07 16.02
CA ILE A 269 20.66 -1.12 14.83
C ILE A 269 21.67 0.04 14.84
N LEU A 270 21.22 1.27 15.12
CA LEU A 270 22.09 2.44 15.18
C LEU A 270 23.18 2.29 16.26
N ALA A 271 22.84 1.75 17.42
CA ALA A 271 23.81 1.46 18.49
C ALA A 271 24.85 0.39 18.09
N GLN A 272 24.46 -0.61 17.30
CA GLN A 272 25.41 -1.60 16.77
C GLN A 272 26.37 -0.98 15.74
N MET A 273 25.87 -0.07 14.90
CA MET A 273 26.68 0.63 13.90
C MET A 273 27.73 1.55 14.55
N SER A 274 27.39 2.26 15.63
CA SER A 274 28.35 3.09 16.36
C SER A 274 29.47 2.25 16.99
N ASN A 275 29.13 1.07 17.52
CA ASN A 275 30.10 0.19 18.16
C ASN A 275 31.04 -0.53 17.17
N SER A 276 30.61 -0.70 15.91
CA SER A 276 31.41 -1.35 14.86
C SER A 276 32.38 -0.38 14.17
N SER A 277 32.34 0.91 14.53
CA SER A 277 33.19 1.97 13.97
C SER A 277 34.46 2.23 14.81
N HIS A 278 34.71 1.39 15.82
CA HIS A 278 35.89 1.37 16.69
C HIS A 278 36.70 0.09 16.46
#